data_AF-A0A644X9J2-F1
#
_entry.id   AF-A0A644X9J2-F1
#
_cell.length_a   1.000
_cell.length_b   1.000
_cell.length_c   1.000
_cell.angle_alpha   90.00
_cell.angle_beta   90.00
_cell.angle_gamma   90.00
#
_symmetry.space_group_name_H-M   'P 1'
#
loop_
_entity.id
_entity.type
_entity.pdbx_description
1 polymer ?
#
loop_
_entity_poly.entity_id
_entity_poly.type
_entity_poly.pdbx_seq_one_letter_code
_entity_poly.pdbx_strand_id
1 'polypeptide(L)'
;MGDRILQRQAELRRSITFRKEFLEHIKAGTKFYHPLPRHKVTPTIPTFLDETPFNGWERQSINGMYVRIVLLSLIAGRIGSDFRPAGLVQEPEEEDYIQEVNLAALPIREKVISEGVQPIHDGLVIDHICKGDSPSEIRDHMRLISSVLGLDEAKGGEWVSTGHKDGTAYKGIIFRPGSYELSRKHLKRLSAVAPGSTLNLIQGGKVVNKFRLHLPPRIYNFEDLGCTNEACISHPDQSEGVPARFYRTRDNRFACAYCGKNHTFKEIWKSRNK
;
A
#
# COMPACT_ATOMS: atom_id res chain seq x y z
N MET A 1 14.27 -31.83 14.70
CA MET A 1 13.06 -31.54 15.52
C MET A 1 11.86 -32.41 15.13
N GLY A 2 11.69 -32.77 13.84
CA GLY A 2 10.54 -33.56 13.35
C GLY A 2 10.42 -35.00 13.89
N ASP A 3 11.51 -35.76 13.99
CA ASP A 3 11.43 -37.19 14.34
C ASP A 3 10.89 -37.45 15.76
N ARG A 4 11.24 -36.59 16.72
CA ARG A 4 10.71 -36.65 18.09
C ARG A 4 9.21 -36.32 18.15
N ILE A 5 8.70 -35.50 17.23
CA ILE A 5 7.28 -35.16 17.12
C ILE A 5 6.51 -36.33 16.48
N LEU A 6 7.08 -36.95 15.44
CA LEU A 6 6.48 -38.11 14.77
C LEU A 6 6.29 -39.30 15.73
N GLN A 7 7.25 -39.57 16.61
CA GLN A 7 7.15 -40.62 17.63
C GLN A 7 5.97 -40.39 18.60
N ARG A 8 5.61 -39.13 18.86
CA ARG A 8 4.52 -38.74 19.76
C ARG A 8 3.22 -38.41 19.03
N GLN A 9 3.15 -38.62 17.72
CA GLN A 9 2.02 -38.18 16.89
C GLN A 9 0.68 -38.71 17.40
N ALA A 10 0.62 -39.98 17.81
CA ALA A 10 -0.63 -40.58 18.29
C ALA A 10 -1.12 -39.95 19.60
N GLU A 11 -0.19 -39.72 20.54
CA GLU A 11 -0.44 -39.04 21.81
C GLU A 11 -0.93 -37.61 21.57
N LEU A 12 -0.19 -36.84 20.77
CA LEU A 12 -0.51 -35.45 20.44
C LEU A 12 -1.82 -35.32 19.67
N ARG A 13 -2.13 -36.27 18.78
CA ARG A 13 -3.43 -36.26 18.09
C ARG A 13 -4.56 -36.56 19.07
N ARG A 14 -4.37 -37.50 20.00
CA ARG A 14 -5.38 -37.87 21.00
C ARG A 14 -5.71 -36.68 21.92
N SER A 15 -4.74 -35.84 22.27
CA SER A 15 -4.98 -34.68 23.15
C SER A 15 -5.86 -33.59 22.51
N ILE A 16 -5.89 -33.51 21.18
CA ILE A 16 -6.73 -32.56 20.43
C ILE A 16 -7.96 -33.20 19.76
N THR A 17 -8.21 -34.50 20.00
CA THR A 17 -9.33 -35.23 19.41
C THR A 17 -10.52 -35.26 20.37
N PHE A 18 -11.73 -35.00 19.86
CA PHE A 18 -12.94 -35.15 20.68
C PHE A 18 -13.11 -36.59 21.17
N ARG A 19 -13.44 -36.76 22.45
CA ARG A 19 -13.67 -38.07 23.07
C ARG A 19 -15.05 -38.13 23.71
N LYS A 20 -15.72 -39.28 23.56
CA LYS A 20 -17.08 -39.51 24.08
C LYS A 20 -17.17 -39.27 25.58
N GLU A 21 -16.12 -39.64 26.32
CA GLU A 21 -16.04 -39.50 27.78
C GLU A 21 -16.13 -38.05 28.30
N PHE A 22 -15.86 -37.02 27.47
CA PHE A 22 -16.00 -35.62 27.90
C PHE A 22 -17.30 -34.96 27.46
N LEU A 23 -18.17 -35.65 26.71
CA LEU A 23 -19.38 -35.00 26.18
C LEU A 23 -20.34 -34.54 27.27
N GLU A 24 -20.39 -35.26 28.40
CA GLU A 24 -21.22 -34.91 29.55
C GLU A 24 -20.80 -33.59 30.22
N HIS A 25 -19.54 -33.16 30.02
CA HIS A 25 -19.01 -31.91 30.55
C HIS A 25 -19.37 -30.72 29.66
N ILE A 26 -19.94 -30.95 28.48
CA ILE A 26 -20.30 -29.89 27.54
C ILE A 26 -21.65 -29.30 27.94
N LYS A 27 -21.70 -27.97 28.07
CA LYS A 27 -22.94 -27.24 28.36
C LYS A 27 -24.02 -27.54 27.31
N ALA A 28 -25.25 -27.77 27.77
CA ALA A 28 -26.41 -27.96 26.90
C ALA A 28 -26.59 -26.77 25.94
N GLY A 29 -26.96 -27.08 24.68
CA GLY A 29 -27.12 -26.07 23.62
C GLY A 29 -25.82 -25.69 22.89
N THR A 30 -24.66 -26.17 23.33
CA THR A 30 -23.38 -25.95 22.62
C THR A 30 -23.43 -26.53 21.21
N LYS A 31 -22.91 -25.77 20.24
CA LYS A 31 -22.71 -26.20 18.86
C LYS A 31 -21.24 -25.98 18.51
N PHE A 32 -20.62 -26.97 17.89
CA PHE A 32 -19.29 -26.82 17.32
C PHE A 32 -19.42 -26.39 15.87
N TYR A 33 -18.80 -25.25 15.56
CA TYR A 33 -18.63 -24.73 14.21
C TYR A 33 -17.17 -24.89 13.82
N HIS A 34 -16.90 -24.71 12.54
CA HIS A 34 -15.65 -25.02 11.83
C HIS A 34 -15.64 -26.42 11.23
N PRO A 35 -15.49 -26.49 9.90
CA PRO A 35 -14.99 -27.73 9.35
C PRO A 35 -14.04 -27.51 8.18
N LEU A 36 -13.08 -28.43 8.11
CA LEU A 36 -12.37 -28.86 6.92
C LEU A 36 -10.99 -28.25 6.63
N PRO A 37 -10.09 -29.09 6.06
CA PRO A 37 -10.33 -30.52 5.76
C PRO A 37 -10.18 -31.43 6.99
N ARG A 38 -11.19 -32.26 7.21
CA ARG A 38 -11.20 -33.33 8.22
C ARG A 38 -10.35 -34.47 7.66
N HIS A 39 -9.32 -34.87 8.40
CA HIS A 39 -8.42 -35.93 7.92
C HIS A 39 -9.19 -37.24 7.73
N LYS A 40 -9.17 -37.80 6.51
CA LYS A 40 -9.95 -39.02 6.15
C LYS A 40 -9.64 -40.22 7.04
N VAL A 41 -8.36 -40.42 7.37
CA VAL A 41 -7.90 -41.57 8.18
C VAL A 41 -7.89 -41.31 9.69
N THR A 42 -7.57 -40.08 10.14
CA THR A 42 -7.33 -39.77 11.56
C THR A 42 -8.05 -38.49 11.99
N PRO A 43 -9.40 -38.47 11.94
CA PRO A 43 -10.16 -37.25 12.17
C PRO A 43 -10.10 -36.84 13.66
N THR A 44 -9.66 -35.61 13.94
CA THR A 44 -9.68 -35.03 15.31
C THR A 44 -11.10 -34.67 15.77
N ILE A 45 -12.03 -34.53 14.84
CA ILE A 45 -13.47 -34.46 15.08
C ILE A 45 -14.02 -35.82 14.64
N PRO A 46 -14.32 -36.80 15.52
CA PRO A 46 -14.75 -38.14 15.10
C PRO A 46 -16.23 -38.21 14.68
N THR A 47 -16.61 -39.23 13.90
CA THR A 47 -17.89 -39.28 13.17
C THR A 47 -19.09 -39.47 14.07
N PHE A 48 -18.87 -39.98 15.29
CA PHE A 48 -19.93 -40.11 16.26
C PHE A 48 -20.58 -38.77 16.62
N LEU A 49 -19.90 -37.63 16.40
CA LEU A 49 -20.47 -36.32 16.68
C LEU A 49 -21.46 -35.87 15.60
N ASP A 50 -21.36 -36.42 14.39
CA ASP A 50 -22.15 -35.98 13.22
C ASP A 50 -23.67 -36.14 13.49
N GLU A 51 -24.04 -37.18 14.23
CA GLU A 51 -25.44 -37.47 14.63
C GLU A 51 -25.88 -36.79 15.93
N THR A 52 -25.00 -36.00 16.56
CA THR A 52 -25.30 -35.35 17.85
C THR A 52 -25.79 -33.92 17.66
N PRO A 53 -26.49 -33.35 18.66
CA PRO A 53 -26.78 -31.93 18.68
C PRO A 53 -25.54 -31.04 18.61
N PHE A 54 -24.32 -31.55 18.83
CA PHE A 54 -23.12 -30.71 18.78
C PHE A 54 -22.68 -30.36 17.34
N ASN A 55 -23.17 -31.08 16.32
CA ASN A 55 -22.82 -30.84 14.91
C ASN A 55 -23.42 -29.52 14.37
N GLY A 56 -22.69 -28.41 14.53
CA GLY A 56 -22.99 -27.13 13.89
C GLY A 56 -22.28 -26.93 12.56
N TRP A 57 -21.20 -27.68 12.33
CA TRP A 57 -20.33 -27.50 11.17
C TRP A 57 -20.94 -27.98 9.86
N GLU A 58 -21.77 -29.01 9.86
CA GLU A 58 -22.42 -29.49 8.64
C GLU A 58 -23.45 -28.47 8.14
N ARG A 59 -24.18 -27.85 9.08
CA ARG A 59 -25.05 -26.69 8.79
C ARG A 59 -24.25 -25.47 8.29
N GLN A 60 -23.03 -25.26 8.77
CA GLN A 60 -22.17 -24.21 8.22
C GLN A 60 -21.67 -24.56 6.81
N SER A 61 -21.27 -25.80 6.58
CA SER A 61 -20.72 -26.30 5.31
C SER A 61 -21.73 -26.21 4.18
N ILE A 62 -23.00 -26.54 4.44
CA ILE A 62 -24.06 -26.48 3.43
C ILE A 62 -24.37 -25.05 2.97
N ASN A 63 -24.04 -24.01 3.75
CA ASN A 63 -24.21 -22.63 3.31
C ASN A 63 -23.43 -22.35 2.02
N GLY A 64 -22.25 -22.95 1.85
CA GLY A 64 -21.46 -22.83 0.62
C GLY A 64 -22.19 -23.39 -0.60
N MET A 65 -22.98 -24.45 -0.44
CA MET A 65 -23.82 -25.00 -1.52
C MET A 65 -24.89 -23.98 -1.96
N TYR A 66 -25.66 -23.43 -1.01
CA TYR A 66 -26.70 -22.45 -1.32
C TYR A 66 -26.14 -21.17 -1.94
N VAL A 67 -25.03 -20.65 -1.38
CA VAL A 67 -24.34 -19.47 -1.94
C VAL A 67 -23.90 -19.74 -3.38
N ARG A 68 -23.31 -20.90 -3.68
CA ARG A 68 -22.91 -21.26 -5.05
C ARG A 68 -24.09 -21.38 -5.99
N ILE A 69 -25.21 -21.98 -5.56
CA ILE A 69 -26.43 -22.07 -6.37
C ILE A 69 -26.92 -20.67 -6.75
N VAL A 70 -26.96 -19.74 -5.79
CA VAL A 70 -27.37 -18.35 -6.01
C VAL A 70 -26.40 -17.64 -6.96
N LEU A 71 -25.09 -17.74 -6.72
CA LEU A 71 -24.07 -17.11 -7.57
C LEU A 71 -24.10 -17.64 -9.01
N LEU A 72 -24.23 -18.97 -9.18
CA LEU A 72 -24.35 -19.57 -10.52
C LEU A 72 -25.64 -19.13 -11.22
N SER A 73 -26.73 -19.01 -10.47
CA SER A 73 -28.01 -18.52 -11.02
C SER A 73 -27.97 -17.04 -11.41
N LEU A 74 -27.26 -16.20 -10.64
CA LEU A 74 -26.96 -14.80 -10.98
C LEU A 74 -26.12 -14.71 -12.26
N ILE A 75 -25.01 -15.47 -12.35
CA ILE A 75 -24.13 -15.49 -13.53
C ILE A 75 -24.85 -16.00 -14.77
N ALA A 76 -25.71 -17.01 -14.62
CA ALA A 76 -26.53 -17.54 -15.69
C ALA A 76 -27.73 -16.63 -16.08
N GLY A 77 -27.91 -15.49 -15.41
CA GLY A 77 -29.00 -14.55 -15.68
C GLY A 77 -30.40 -15.05 -15.31
N ARG A 78 -30.51 -16.09 -14.47
CA ARG A 78 -31.80 -16.64 -14.00
C ARG A 78 -32.45 -15.78 -12.93
N ILE A 79 -31.64 -15.07 -12.15
CA ILE A 79 -32.05 -14.13 -11.10
C ILE A 79 -31.19 -12.86 -11.18
N GLY A 80 -31.61 -11.79 -10.50
CA GLY A 80 -30.85 -10.53 -10.42
C GLY A 80 -31.13 -9.51 -11.52
N SER A 81 -32.12 -9.75 -12.39
CA SER A 81 -32.59 -8.74 -13.36
C SER A 81 -33.23 -7.52 -12.70
N ASP A 82 -33.66 -7.67 -11.46
CA ASP A 82 -34.21 -6.65 -10.57
C ASP A 82 -33.16 -5.99 -9.69
N PHE A 83 -31.89 -6.45 -9.72
CA PHE A 83 -30.82 -5.85 -8.95
C PHE A 83 -30.54 -4.44 -9.43
N ARG A 84 -30.83 -3.46 -8.56
CA ARG A 84 -30.47 -2.06 -8.76
C ARG A 84 -29.22 -1.80 -7.93
N PRO A 85 -28.04 -1.63 -8.56
CA PRO A 85 -26.86 -1.25 -7.79
C PRO A 85 -27.15 0.08 -7.10
N ALA A 86 -26.78 0.20 -5.82
CA ALA A 86 -26.62 1.52 -5.24
C ALA A 86 -25.70 2.30 -6.18
N GLY A 87 -26.12 3.49 -6.61
CA GLY A 87 -25.32 4.32 -7.51
C GLY A 87 -23.90 4.36 -6.97
N LEU A 88 -22.92 4.06 -7.83
CA LEU A 88 -21.52 4.22 -7.47
C LEU A 88 -21.38 5.65 -6.95
N VAL A 89 -21.14 5.79 -5.65
CA VAL A 89 -20.73 7.08 -5.11
C VAL A 89 -19.39 7.33 -5.76
N GLN A 90 -19.42 8.13 -6.84
CA GLN A 90 -18.21 8.70 -7.37
C GLN A 90 -17.77 9.70 -6.32
N GLU A 91 -16.97 9.25 -5.36
CA GLU A 91 -16.22 10.19 -4.56
C GLU A 91 -15.35 10.97 -5.55
N PRO A 92 -15.57 12.29 -5.67
CA PRO A 92 -14.79 13.11 -6.58
C PRO A 92 -13.31 12.86 -6.27
N GLU A 93 -12.52 12.65 -7.32
CA GLU A 93 -11.10 12.44 -7.12
C GLU A 93 -10.52 13.75 -6.55
N GLU A 94 -10.25 13.79 -5.25
CA GLU A 94 -9.64 14.95 -4.61
C GLU A 94 -8.27 15.19 -5.24
N GLU A 95 -8.17 16.19 -6.11
CA GLU A 95 -6.93 16.65 -6.75
C GLU A 95 -6.19 17.70 -5.90
N ASP A 96 -6.54 17.83 -4.62
CA ASP A 96 -5.97 18.79 -3.66
C ASP A 96 -4.46 18.60 -3.41
N TYR A 97 -3.88 17.54 -3.93
CA TYR A 97 -2.50 17.12 -3.68
C TYR A 97 -1.49 17.60 -4.73
N ILE A 98 -1.94 18.15 -5.86
CA ILE A 98 -1.08 18.83 -6.84
C ILE A 98 -1.62 20.25 -7.02
N GLN A 99 -0.95 21.22 -6.42
CA GLN A 99 -1.32 22.62 -6.55
C GLN A 99 -0.38 23.31 -7.55
N GLU A 100 -0.90 23.65 -8.72
CA GLU A 100 -0.18 24.51 -9.67
C GLU A 100 -0.13 25.95 -9.16
N VAL A 101 1.06 26.54 -9.20
CA VAL A 101 1.30 27.91 -8.74
C VAL A 101 1.17 28.86 -9.92
N ASN A 102 0.29 29.85 -9.81
CA ASN A 102 0.20 30.92 -10.80
C ASN A 102 1.48 31.78 -10.78
N LEU A 103 2.34 31.59 -11.77
CA LEU A 103 3.62 32.28 -11.88
C LEU A 103 3.48 33.78 -12.14
N ALA A 104 2.41 34.22 -12.82
CA ALA A 104 2.17 35.63 -13.13
C ALA A 104 1.81 36.47 -11.89
N ALA A 105 1.27 35.82 -10.85
CA ALA A 105 0.92 36.46 -9.60
C ALA A 105 2.09 36.55 -8.60
N LEU A 106 3.25 35.97 -8.91
CA LEU A 106 4.40 35.98 -8.00
C LEU A 106 5.16 37.31 -8.10
N PRO A 107 5.57 37.90 -6.95
CA PRO A 107 6.45 39.07 -6.97
C PRO A 107 7.79 38.70 -7.62
N ILE A 108 8.32 39.60 -8.45
CA ILE A 108 9.67 39.47 -9.00
C ILE A 108 10.64 39.50 -7.82
N ARG A 109 11.29 38.36 -7.57
CA ARG A 109 12.35 38.23 -6.56
C ARG A 109 13.65 37.94 -7.28
N GLU A 110 14.72 38.51 -6.75
CA GLU A 110 16.07 38.19 -7.19
C GLU A 110 16.33 36.69 -7.01
N LYS A 111 16.84 36.03 -8.05
CA LYS A 111 17.12 34.59 -8.00
C LYS A 111 18.36 34.37 -7.13
N VAL A 112 18.15 34.00 -5.88
CA VAL A 112 19.22 33.53 -5.01
C VAL A 112 19.53 32.08 -5.38
N ILE A 113 20.69 31.87 -5.99
CA ILE A 113 21.19 30.54 -6.38
C ILE A 113 21.84 29.91 -5.15
N SER A 114 21.45 28.66 -4.84
CA SER A 114 22.08 27.92 -3.76
C SER A 114 23.54 27.61 -4.09
N GLU A 115 24.41 27.76 -3.08
CA GLU A 115 25.85 27.53 -3.23
C GLU A 115 26.13 26.12 -3.78
N GLY A 116 26.97 26.05 -4.83
CA GLY A 116 27.33 24.80 -5.50
C GLY A 116 26.33 24.27 -6.53
N VAL A 117 25.20 24.94 -6.77
CA VAL A 117 24.19 24.50 -7.75
C VAL A 117 24.18 25.41 -8.98
N GLN A 118 24.44 24.85 -10.16
CA GLN A 118 24.28 25.58 -11.42
C GLN A 118 22.82 25.50 -11.92
N PRO A 119 22.20 26.64 -12.28
CA PRO A 119 20.89 26.64 -12.94
C PRO A 119 20.91 25.86 -14.26
N ILE A 120 19.86 25.09 -14.51
CA ILE A 120 19.66 24.37 -15.77
C ILE A 120 18.90 25.25 -16.78
N HIS A 121 19.13 25.03 -18.08
CA HIS A 121 18.42 25.75 -19.15
C HIS A 121 17.05 25.13 -19.45
N ASP A 122 16.98 23.80 -19.62
CA ASP A 122 15.73 23.05 -19.79
C ASP A 122 15.77 21.79 -18.92
N GLY A 123 14.65 21.44 -18.29
CA GLY A 123 14.53 20.21 -17.50
C GLY A 123 13.57 20.30 -16.34
N LEU A 124 13.74 19.40 -15.37
CA LEU A 124 12.95 19.35 -14.15
C LEU A 124 13.81 19.65 -12.92
N VAL A 125 13.22 20.31 -11.92
CA VAL A 125 13.84 20.54 -10.61
C VAL A 125 12.83 20.22 -9.51
N ILE A 126 13.14 19.23 -8.68
CA ILE A 126 12.40 18.91 -7.46
C ILE A 126 13.16 19.51 -6.29
N ASP A 127 12.56 20.49 -5.61
CA ASP A 127 13.14 21.24 -4.49
C ASP A 127 12.31 21.01 -3.21
N HIS A 128 12.90 21.33 -2.05
CA HIS A 128 12.30 21.15 -0.73
C HIS A 128 12.06 19.69 -0.33
N ILE A 129 12.85 18.77 -0.89
CA ILE A 129 12.75 17.34 -0.55
C ILE A 129 13.14 17.15 0.92
N CYS A 130 12.27 16.51 1.71
CA CYS A 130 12.51 16.14 3.10
C CYS A 130 13.08 17.29 3.95
N LYS A 131 12.55 18.51 3.78
CA LYS A 131 13.04 19.69 4.51
C LYS A 131 12.93 19.45 6.02
N GLY A 132 14.05 19.57 6.73
CA GLY A 132 14.13 19.37 8.19
C GLY A 132 14.73 18.03 8.61
N ASP A 133 14.85 17.06 7.69
CA ASP A 133 15.52 15.78 7.95
C ASP A 133 17.05 15.95 7.95
N SER A 134 17.78 14.94 8.43
CA SER A 134 19.24 14.94 8.39
C SER A 134 19.76 14.84 6.94
N PRO A 135 20.98 15.33 6.64
CA PRO A 135 21.56 15.21 5.30
C PRO A 135 21.66 13.78 4.77
N SER A 136 21.83 12.78 5.64
CA SER A 136 21.88 11.37 5.22
C SER A 136 20.50 10.89 4.79
N GLU A 137 19.47 11.13 5.60
CA GLU A 137 18.09 10.75 5.29
C GLU A 137 17.59 11.42 4.02
N ILE A 138 17.95 12.69 3.81
CA ILE A 138 17.62 13.41 2.57
C ILE A 138 18.27 12.73 1.35
N ARG A 139 19.56 12.35 1.44
CA ARG A 139 20.24 11.67 0.33
C ARG A 139 19.64 10.31 0.02
N ASP A 140 19.35 9.52 1.04
CA ASP A 140 18.72 8.21 0.86
C ASP A 140 17.32 8.35 0.26
N HIS A 141 16.57 9.36 0.69
CA HIS A 141 15.26 9.65 0.12
C HIS A 141 15.32 10.20 -1.31
N MET A 142 16.34 10.99 -1.67
CA MET A 142 16.55 11.43 -3.05
C MET A 142 16.84 10.26 -3.98
N ARG A 143 17.64 9.28 -3.54
CA ARG A 143 17.86 8.02 -4.29
C ARG A 143 16.55 7.26 -4.50
N LEU A 144 15.68 7.21 -3.48
CA LEU A 144 14.35 6.63 -3.61
C LEU A 144 13.50 7.38 -4.64
N ILE A 145 13.48 8.72 -4.61
CA ILE A 145 12.74 9.52 -5.61
C ILE A 145 13.24 9.25 -7.02
N SER A 146 14.56 9.26 -7.22
CA SER A 146 15.19 8.98 -8.53
C SER A 146 14.82 7.58 -9.03
N SER A 147 14.87 6.58 -8.16
CA SER A 147 14.50 5.19 -8.48
C SER A 147 13.01 5.04 -8.82
N VAL A 148 12.13 5.60 -7.98
CA VAL A 148 10.68 5.55 -8.17
C VAL A 148 10.28 6.25 -9.46
N LEU A 149 10.87 7.40 -9.79
CA LEU A 149 10.56 8.12 -11.02
C LEU A 149 11.33 7.64 -12.26
N GLY A 150 12.31 6.75 -12.12
CA GLY A 150 13.15 6.32 -13.24
C GLY A 150 14.11 7.41 -13.73
N LEU A 151 14.59 8.27 -12.82
CA LEU A 151 15.54 9.35 -13.09
C LEU A 151 17.00 8.96 -12.86
N ASP A 152 17.28 7.70 -12.49
CA ASP A 152 18.63 7.21 -12.17
C ASP A 152 19.59 7.28 -13.35
N GLU A 153 19.08 7.06 -14.57
CA GLU A 153 19.88 7.06 -15.81
C GLU A 153 19.93 8.45 -16.47
N ALA A 154 19.16 9.40 -15.96
CA ALA A 154 19.10 10.74 -16.49
C ALA A 154 20.31 11.57 -16.02
N LYS A 155 20.86 12.38 -16.92
CA LYS A 155 21.89 13.37 -16.57
C LYS A 155 21.35 14.33 -15.51
N GLY A 156 22.24 14.85 -14.66
CA GLY A 156 21.89 15.85 -13.65
C GLY A 156 22.62 15.63 -12.34
N GLY A 157 22.07 16.20 -11.26
CA GLY A 157 22.68 16.11 -9.94
C GLY A 157 21.66 16.13 -8.82
N GLU A 158 22.14 15.77 -7.64
CA GLU A 158 21.40 15.74 -6.39
C GLU A 158 22.20 16.53 -5.38
N TRP A 159 21.55 17.45 -4.68
CA TRP A 159 22.21 18.38 -3.78
C TRP A 159 21.45 18.49 -2.47
N VAL A 160 22.18 18.56 -1.37
CA VAL A 160 21.61 18.89 -0.05
C VAL A 160 22.11 20.27 0.32
N SER A 161 21.17 21.18 0.59
CA SER A 161 21.47 22.57 0.94
C SER A 161 20.75 22.98 2.21
N THR A 162 21.26 23.98 2.90
CA THR A 162 20.55 24.70 3.97
C THR A 162 19.76 25.84 3.34
N GLY A 163 18.47 25.97 3.66
CA GLY A 163 17.67 27.07 3.11
C GLY A 163 18.18 28.44 3.58
N HIS A 164 18.32 29.40 2.65
CA HIS A 164 18.88 30.74 2.94
C HIS A 164 18.13 31.55 4.01
N LYS A 165 16.86 31.25 4.29
CA LYS A 165 16.05 31.94 5.30
C LYS A 165 16.11 31.32 6.70
N ASP A 166 16.33 30.00 6.77
CA ASP A 166 16.22 29.27 8.03
C ASP A 166 17.59 28.84 8.58
N GLY A 167 18.65 28.75 7.75
CA GLY A 167 20.05 28.45 8.14
C GLY A 167 20.30 27.13 8.87
N THR A 168 19.24 26.50 9.39
CA THR A 168 19.24 25.42 10.38
C THR A 168 18.61 24.15 9.83
N ALA A 169 17.71 24.28 8.84
CA ALA A 169 17.04 23.15 8.21
C ALA A 169 17.65 22.82 6.84
N TYR A 170 18.08 21.56 6.69
CA TYR A 170 18.51 21.00 5.41
C TYR A 170 17.30 20.70 4.51
N LYS A 171 17.53 20.74 3.20
CA LYS A 171 16.60 20.28 2.17
C LYS A 171 17.34 19.64 1.00
N GLY A 172 16.69 18.68 0.35
CA GLY A 172 17.18 18.05 -0.88
C GLY A 172 16.68 18.77 -2.13
N ILE A 173 17.51 18.69 -3.18
CA ILE A 173 17.25 19.22 -4.51
C ILE A 173 17.68 18.16 -5.52
N ILE A 174 16.79 17.77 -6.42
CA ILE A 174 17.09 16.94 -7.60
C ILE A 174 16.88 17.82 -8.83
N PHE A 175 17.87 17.87 -9.71
CA PHE A 175 17.71 18.50 -11.02
C PHE A 175 18.12 17.53 -12.13
N ARG A 176 17.33 17.51 -13.20
CA ARG A 176 17.56 16.68 -14.37
C ARG A 176 17.39 17.51 -15.64
N PRO A 177 18.48 17.86 -16.35
CA PRO A 177 18.40 18.51 -17.64
C PRO A 177 17.70 17.65 -18.69
N GLY A 178 17.05 18.29 -19.66
CA GLY A 178 16.38 17.63 -20.78
C GLY A 178 14.94 18.11 -20.98
N SER A 179 14.16 17.37 -21.75
CA SER A 179 12.72 17.63 -21.93
C SER A 179 11.93 16.55 -21.21
N TYR A 180 10.94 16.97 -20.41
CA TYR A 180 10.12 16.07 -19.61
C TYR A 180 8.65 16.42 -19.74
N GLU A 181 7.84 15.45 -20.16
CA GLU A 181 6.39 15.53 -20.11
C GLU A 181 5.87 14.67 -18.95
N LEU A 182 5.28 15.34 -17.94
CA LEU A 182 4.78 14.67 -16.76
C LEU A 182 3.29 14.43 -16.85
N SER A 183 2.92 13.17 -17.13
CA SER A 183 1.54 12.70 -17.03
C SER A 183 1.02 12.84 -15.58
N ARG A 184 -0.31 12.83 -15.42
CA ARG A 184 -0.95 12.76 -14.09
C ARG A 184 -0.44 11.58 -13.26
N LYS A 185 -0.15 10.43 -13.90
CA LYS A 185 0.43 9.26 -13.24
C LYS A 185 1.82 9.58 -12.65
N HIS A 186 2.65 10.32 -13.38
CA HIS A 186 3.97 10.76 -12.89
C HIS A 186 3.83 11.73 -11.71
N LEU A 187 2.94 12.73 -11.81
CA LEU A 187 2.73 13.70 -10.73
C LEU A 187 2.17 13.04 -9.47
N LYS A 188 1.20 12.13 -9.60
CA LYS A 188 0.67 11.36 -8.47
C LYS A 188 1.73 10.51 -7.80
N ARG A 189 2.55 9.83 -8.59
CA ARG A 189 3.68 9.04 -8.08
C ARG A 189 4.71 9.91 -7.36
N LEU A 190 5.09 11.05 -7.95
CA LEU A 190 6.00 12.02 -7.33
C LEU A 190 5.42 12.58 -6.02
N SER A 191 4.14 12.94 -6.00
CA SER A 191 3.46 13.45 -4.80
C SER A 191 3.41 12.42 -3.67
N ALA A 192 3.31 11.13 -4.01
CA ALA A 192 3.32 10.04 -3.04
C ALA A 192 4.71 9.75 -2.47
N VAL A 193 5.79 9.90 -3.25
CA VAL A 193 7.16 9.67 -2.76
C VAL A 193 7.78 10.93 -2.16
N ALA A 194 7.37 12.13 -2.55
CA ALA A 194 7.96 13.40 -2.11
C ALA A 194 6.91 14.45 -1.71
N PRO A 195 5.95 14.13 -0.84
CA PRO A 195 4.99 15.12 -0.33
C PRO A 195 5.73 16.28 0.36
N GLY A 196 5.19 17.50 0.23
CA GLY A 196 5.81 18.74 0.72
C GLY A 196 6.86 19.35 -0.22
N SER A 197 7.29 18.60 -1.25
CA SER A 197 8.27 19.08 -2.23
C SER A 197 7.62 20.00 -3.28
N THR A 198 8.47 20.65 -4.07
CA THR A 198 8.06 21.51 -5.17
C THR A 198 8.72 21.07 -6.46
N LEU A 199 7.90 20.78 -7.46
CA LEU A 199 8.36 20.47 -8.80
C LEU A 199 8.34 21.75 -9.64
N ASN A 200 9.45 22.04 -10.32
CA ASN A 200 9.56 23.12 -11.28
C ASN A 200 9.94 22.53 -12.64
N LEU A 201 9.20 22.89 -13.68
CA LEU A 201 9.58 22.62 -15.07
C LEU A 201 10.29 23.86 -15.61
N ILE A 202 11.49 23.67 -16.15
CA ILE A 202 12.35 24.73 -16.66
C ILE A 202 12.41 24.64 -18.18
N GLN A 203 12.20 25.77 -18.84
CA GLN A 203 12.39 25.93 -20.27
C GLN A 203 13.01 27.31 -20.55
N GLY A 204 14.06 27.38 -21.36
CA GLY A 204 14.73 28.65 -21.66
C GLY A 204 15.31 29.37 -20.43
N GLY A 205 15.76 28.61 -19.42
CA GLY A 205 16.28 29.13 -18.15
C GLY A 205 15.22 29.73 -17.21
N LYS A 206 13.94 29.56 -17.53
CA LYS A 206 12.80 30.08 -16.76
C LYS A 206 11.91 28.94 -16.30
N VAL A 207 11.31 29.12 -15.12
CA VAL A 207 10.28 28.20 -14.63
C VAL A 207 9.02 28.46 -15.46
N VAL A 208 8.56 27.45 -16.19
CA VAL A 208 7.32 27.52 -16.99
C VAL A 208 6.11 26.94 -16.25
N ASN A 209 6.33 25.94 -15.40
CA ASN A 209 5.31 25.41 -14.48
C ASN A 209 5.92 25.16 -13.11
N LYS A 210 5.10 25.33 -12.08
CA LYS A 210 5.49 25.09 -10.69
C LYS A 210 4.36 24.42 -9.94
N PHE A 211 4.64 23.26 -9.35
CA PHE A 211 3.67 22.47 -8.60
C PHE A 211 4.13 22.30 -7.15
N ARG A 212 3.23 22.58 -6.20
CA ARG A 212 3.38 22.16 -4.80
C ARG A 212 2.73 20.79 -4.65
N LEU A 213 3.46 19.88 -4.02
CA LEU A 213 3.05 18.49 -3.87
C LEU A 213 2.59 18.25 -2.44
N HIS A 214 1.44 17.62 -2.28
CA HIS A 214 0.97 17.10 -1.00
C HIS A 214 0.74 15.59 -1.09
N LEU A 215 0.50 14.95 0.04
CA LEU A 215 0.24 13.52 0.06
C LEU A 215 -1.07 13.22 -0.67
N PRO A 216 -1.10 12.35 -1.69
CA PRO A 216 -2.34 12.05 -2.41
C PRO A 216 -3.31 11.26 -1.55
N PRO A 217 -4.63 11.39 -1.76
CA PRO A 217 -5.66 10.67 -0.99
C PRO A 217 -5.54 9.15 -1.11
N ARG A 218 -4.91 8.65 -2.18
CA ARG A 218 -4.64 7.23 -2.42
C ARG A 218 -3.50 7.02 -3.41
N ILE A 219 -2.79 5.91 -3.28
CA ILE A 219 -1.76 5.46 -4.22
C ILE A 219 -1.92 3.95 -4.49
N TYR A 220 -1.91 3.56 -5.77
CA TYR A 220 -2.24 2.22 -6.26
C TYR A 220 -1.73 2.04 -7.70
N ASN A 221 -1.78 0.81 -8.23
CA ASN A 221 -1.38 0.46 -9.60
C ASN A 221 0.10 0.78 -9.93
N PHE A 222 0.97 0.58 -8.94
CA PHE A 222 2.41 0.67 -9.09
C PHE A 222 3.04 -0.59 -8.45
N GLU A 223 3.86 -1.30 -9.21
CA GLU A 223 4.39 -2.63 -8.83
C GLU A 223 5.38 -2.58 -7.66
N ASP A 224 6.05 -1.44 -7.53
CA ASP A 224 7.01 -1.13 -6.49
C ASP A 224 6.37 -0.61 -5.21
N LEU A 225 5.03 -0.59 -5.11
CA LEU A 225 4.35 -0.40 -3.84
C LEU A 225 4.40 -1.68 -2.99
N GLY A 226 4.65 -1.54 -1.70
CA GLY A 226 4.74 -2.67 -0.75
C GLY A 226 4.27 -2.28 0.64
N CYS A 227 3.43 -3.12 1.25
CA CYS A 227 3.08 -2.99 2.66
C CYS A 227 4.16 -3.65 3.50
N THR A 228 4.67 -2.99 4.54
CA THR A 228 5.67 -3.55 5.47
C THR A 228 5.08 -4.52 6.51
N ASN A 229 3.82 -4.94 6.36
CA ASN A 229 3.23 -6.02 7.16
C ASN A 229 3.40 -7.33 6.40
N GLU A 230 4.29 -8.20 6.89
CA GLU A 230 4.57 -9.51 6.29
C GLU A 230 3.33 -10.39 6.19
N ALA A 231 2.37 -10.25 7.12
CA ALA A 231 1.11 -11.00 7.13
C ALA A 231 0.01 -10.38 6.24
N CYS A 232 0.28 -9.27 5.54
CA CYS A 232 -0.70 -8.63 4.67
C CYS A 232 -0.88 -9.44 3.38
N ILE A 233 -2.12 -9.61 2.92
CA ILE A 233 -2.45 -10.27 1.64
C ILE A 233 -1.70 -9.67 0.43
N SER A 234 -1.32 -8.38 0.49
CA SER A 234 -0.56 -7.71 -0.58
C SER A 234 0.96 -7.83 -0.44
N HIS A 235 1.45 -8.52 0.59
CA HIS A 235 2.89 -8.74 0.79
C HIS A 235 3.37 -9.82 -0.19
N PRO A 236 4.51 -9.64 -0.88
CA PRO A 236 5.02 -10.61 -1.85
C PRO A 236 5.13 -12.04 -1.30
N ASP A 237 5.59 -12.18 -0.06
CA ASP A 237 5.76 -13.50 0.60
C ASP A 237 4.45 -14.28 0.76
N GLN A 238 3.29 -13.62 0.73
CA GLN A 238 1.99 -14.31 0.76
C GLN A 238 1.62 -14.95 -0.58
N SER A 239 2.26 -14.54 -1.70
CA SER A 239 2.03 -15.12 -3.04
C SER A 239 0.57 -15.07 -3.54
N GLU A 240 -0.23 -14.12 -3.05
CA GLU A 240 -1.66 -13.99 -3.39
C GLU A 240 -1.91 -13.17 -4.68
N GLY A 241 -0.87 -12.57 -5.27
CA GLY A 241 -0.98 -11.77 -6.50
C GLY A 241 -1.75 -10.44 -6.34
N VAL A 242 -1.95 -9.98 -5.10
CA VAL A 242 -2.72 -8.76 -4.79
C VAL A 242 -1.79 -7.53 -4.74
N PRO A 243 -1.99 -6.50 -5.59
CA PRO A 243 -1.16 -5.31 -5.57
C PRO A 243 -1.42 -4.45 -4.33
N ALA A 244 -0.36 -3.86 -3.77
CA ALA A 244 -0.47 -2.95 -2.64
C ALA A 244 -1.23 -1.68 -3.02
N ARG A 245 -2.10 -1.22 -2.11
CA ARG A 245 -2.90 0.00 -2.24
C ARG A 245 -2.95 0.69 -0.89
N PHE A 246 -2.84 2.01 -0.90
CA PHE A 246 -2.85 2.82 0.31
C PHE A 246 -3.80 4.01 0.21
N TYR A 247 -4.31 4.45 1.35
CA TYR A 247 -5.16 5.63 1.53
C TYR A 247 -4.51 6.61 2.48
N ARG A 248 -4.66 7.91 2.20
CA ARG A 248 -4.23 8.99 3.09
C ARG A 248 -5.04 8.94 4.38
N THR A 249 -4.35 8.96 5.51
CA THR A 249 -4.95 9.12 6.82
C THR A 249 -5.02 10.60 7.20
N ARG A 250 -5.78 10.94 8.25
CA ARG A 250 -5.93 12.32 8.73
C ARG A 250 -4.62 12.95 9.21
N ASP A 251 -3.67 12.13 9.66
CA ASP A 251 -2.32 12.52 10.10
C ASP A 251 -1.28 12.54 8.95
N ASN A 252 -1.73 12.56 7.69
CA ASN A 252 -0.85 12.58 6.50
C ASN A 252 0.13 11.39 6.45
N ARG A 253 -0.38 10.20 6.76
CA ARG A 253 0.28 8.91 6.55
C ARG A 253 -0.50 8.08 5.53
N PHE A 254 0.00 6.89 5.21
CA PHE A 254 -0.67 5.94 4.34
C PHE A 254 -1.15 4.71 5.12
N ALA A 255 -2.45 4.47 5.13
CA ALA A 255 -3.04 3.22 5.63
C ALA A 255 -3.15 2.20 4.50
N CYS A 256 -2.67 0.97 4.72
CA CYS A 256 -2.84 -0.13 3.77
C CYS A 256 -4.34 -0.46 3.60
N ALA A 257 -4.79 -0.60 2.35
CA ALA A 257 -6.18 -0.90 2.02
C ALA A 257 -6.67 -2.29 2.48
N TYR A 258 -5.76 -3.18 2.86
CA TYR A 258 -6.07 -4.56 3.24
C TYR A 258 -5.94 -4.77 4.76
N CYS A 259 -4.73 -4.60 5.30
CA CYS A 259 -4.48 -4.85 6.73
C CYS A 259 -4.66 -3.62 7.62
N GLY A 260 -4.86 -2.42 7.05
CA GLY A 260 -5.03 -1.18 7.82
C GLY A 260 -3.76 -0.64 8.49
N LYS A 261 -2.59 -1.29 8.33
CA LYS A 261 -1.32 -0.79 8.89
C LYS A 261 -0.99 0.59 8.34
N ASN A 262 -0.57 1.50 9.22
CA ASN A 262 -0.12 2.84 8.86
C ASN A 262 1.37 2.85 8.50
N HIS A 263 1.70 3.59 7.45
CA HIS A 263 3.03 3.74 6.87
C HIS A 263 3.34 5.23 6.66
N THR A 264 4.61 5.60 6.75
CA THR A 264 5.07 6.89 6.22
C THR A 264 5.17 6.81 4.69
N PHE A 265 5.23 7.95 4.02
CA PHE A 265 5.41 8.01 2.57
C PHE A 265 6.76 7.42 2.10
N LYS A 266 7.72 7.24 3.01
CA LYS A 266 9.03 6.63 2.74
C LYS A 266 8.97 5.10 2.73
N GLU A 267 8.04 4.51 3.49
CA GLU A 267 8.00 3.06 3.76
C GLU A 267 7.21 2.25 2.73
N ILE A 268 6.33 2.88 1.96
CA ILE A 268 5.41 2.18 1.04
C ILE A 268 6.07 1.70 -0.26
N TRP A 269 7.36 1.94 -0.43
CA TRP A 269 8.12 1.63 -1.64
C TRP A 269 9.02 0.43 -1.38
N LYS A 270 8.95 -0.57 -2.25
CA LYS A 270 9.89 -1.68 -2.26
C LYS A 270 11.27 -1.14 -2.61
N SER A 271 12.29 -1.55 -1.85
CA SER A 271 13.67 -1.34 -2.27
C SER A 271 13.83 -1.94 -3.68
N ARG A 272 14.24 -1.13 -4.66
CA ARG A 272 14.80 -1.69 -5.88
C ARG A 272 16.12 -2.32 -5.47
N ASN A 273 16.10 -3.63 -5.20
CA ASN A 273 17.32 -4.43 -5.27
C ASN A 273 17.80 -4.33 -6.72
N LYS A 274 18.73 -3.40 -6.96
CA LYS A 274 19.66 -3.48 -8.08
C LYS A 274 20.93 -4.12 -7.53
#